data_AF-A0A945E624-F1
#
_entry.id   AF-A0A945E624-F1
#
_cell.length_a   1.000
_cell.length_b   1.000
_cell.length_c   1.000
_cell.angle_alpha   90.00
_cell.angle_beta   90.00
_cell.angle_gamma   90.00
#
_symmetry.space_group_name_H-M   'P 1'
#
loop_
_entity.id
_entity.type
_entity.pdbx_description
1 polymer ?
#
loop_
_entity_poly.entity_id
_entity_poly.type
_entity_poly.pdbx_seq_one_letter_code
_entity_poly.pdbx_strand_id
1 'polypeptide(L)' 'MSHADRILMGPGPGNPYPQVIKAFGRPVLGHLDPDFIALLDDTNERLREVFRTSNPLTFPVS' A
#
# COMPACT_ATOMS: atom_id res chain seq x y z
N MET A 1 15.34 -15.63 17.33
CA MET A 1 15.17 -16.91 16.61
C MET A 1 14.91 -16.59 15.16
N SER A 2 15.65 -17.18 14.23
CA SER A 2 15.31 -17.09 12.80
C SER A 2 14.12 -18.01 12.56
N HIS A 3 13.03 -17.46 12.07
CA HIS A 3 11.92 -18.26 11.56
C HIS A 3 12.24 -18.61 10.11
N ALA A 4 12.06 -19.87 9.71
CA ALA A 4 12.15 -20.25 8.31
C ALA A 4 10.99 -19.62 7.51
N ASP A 5 11.23 -19.33 6.24
CA ASP A 5 10.20 -18.80 5.35
C ASP A 5 8.96 -19.70 5.32
N ARG A 6 7.79 -19.07 5.17
CA ARG A 6 6.50 -19.74 5.14
C ARG A 6 5.76 -19.30 3.89
N ILE A 7 5.21 -20.26 3.16
CA ILE A 7 4.22 -20.00 2.13
C ILE A 7 2.85 -19.99 2.80
N LEU A 8 2.21 -18.82 2.87
CA LEU A 8 0.93 -18.60 3.53
C LEU A 8 -0.22 -18.79 2.53
N MET A 9 -0.86 -19.96 2.58
CA MET A 9 -1.94 -20.36 1.65
C MET A 9 -3.35 -20.28 2.28
N GLY A 10 -3.47 -19.62 3.43
CA GLY A 10 -4.77 -19.36 4.08
C GLY A 10 -5.49 -18.15 3.48
N PRO A 11 -6.72 -17.83 3.93
CA PRO A 11 -7.51 -16.71 3.42
C PRO A 11 -6.91 -15.33 3.74
N GLY A 12 -5.98 -15.24 4.68
CA GLY A 12 -5.27 -14.02 5.04
C GLY A 12 -4.89 -13.97 6.53
N PRO A 13 -3.85 -13.19 6.91
CA PRO A 13 -2.92 -12.46 6.04
C PRO A 13 -2.01 -13.39 5.23
N GLY A 14 -1.59 -12.93 4.03
CA GLY A 14 -0.70 -13.65 3.13
C GLY A 14 0.72 -13.07 3.09
N ASN A 15 1.63 -13.70 2.34
CA ASN A 15 2.96 -13.14 2.12
C ASN A 15 2.86 -11.86 1.26
N PRO A 16 3.36 -10.70 1.74
CA PRO A 16 3.39 -9.49 0.93
C PRO A 16 4.41 -9.61 -0.20
N TYR A 17 4.19 -8.86 -1.28
CA TYR A 17 5.19 -8.77 -2.34
C TYR A 17 6.49 -8.12 -1.82
N PRO A 18 7.69 -8.54 -2.30
CA PRO A 18 8.97 -8.02 -1.83
C PRO A 18 9.10 -6.49 -1.89
N GLN A 19 8.50 -5.85 -2.90
CA GLN A 19 8.50 -4.39 -3.04
C GLN A 19 7.75 -3.67 -1.91
N VAL A 20 6.70 -4.29 -1.32
CA VAL A 20 5.95 -3.72 -0.19
C VAL A 20 6.81 -3.76 1.07
N ILE A 21 7.49 -4.89 1.33
CA ILE A 21 8.44 -5.01 2.45
C ILE A 21 9.57 -3.98 2.32
N LYS A 22 10.13 -3.82 1.11
CA LYS A 22 11.16 -2.81 0.87
C LYS A 22 10.65 -1.38 1.08
N ALA A 23 9.38 -1.11 0.78
CA ALA A 23 8.78 0.21 0.99
C ALA A 23 8.63 0.54 2.49
N PHE A 24 8.27 -0.42 3.33
CA PHE A 24 8.16 -0.22 4.78
C PHE A 24 9.48 0.17 5.47
N GLY A 25 10.62 -0.17 4.88
CA GLY A 25 11.93 0.22 5.39
C GLY A 25 12.39 1.64 4.99
N ARG A 26 11.59 2.39 4.21
CA ARG A 26 11.94 3.75 3.77
C ARG A 26 11.69 4.78 4.89
N PRO A 27 12.38 5.92 4.88
CA PRO A 27 12.07 7.04 5.77
C PRO A 27 10.60 7.46 5.67
N VAL A 28 10.03 7.85 6.80
CA VAL A 28 8.63 8.30 6.89
C VAL A 28 8.52 9.74 6.38
N LEU A 29 7.44 10.03 5.65
CA LEU A 29 7.09 11.37 5.18
C LEU A 29 6.08 12.02 6.13
N GLY A 30 6.11 13.35 6.22
CA GLY A 30 5.09 14.11 6.94
C GLY A 30 3.73 14.07 6.23
N HIS A 31 2.64 14.28 6.96
CA HIS A 31 1.28 14.21 6.40
C HIS A 31 0.95 15.33 5.38
N LEU A 32 1.74 16.42 5.35
CA LEU A 32 1.65 17.49 4.35
C LEU A 32 2.89 17.55 3.45
N ASP A 33 3.73 16.50 3.46
CA ASP A 33 4.90 16.44 2.60
C ASP A 33 4.45 16.38 1.12
N PRO A 34 5.02 17.21 0.22
CA PRO A 34 4.65 17.18 -1.20
C PRO A 34 4.80 15.81 -1.85
N ASP A 35 5.83 15.03 -1.47
CA ASP A 35 6.05 13.69 -2.02
C ASP A 35 4.97 12.72 -1.53
N PHE A 36 4.50 12.89 -0.28
CA PHE A 36 3.40 12.10 0.26
C PHE A 36 2.08 12.43 -0.46
N ILE A 37 1.80 13.70 -0.70
CA ILE A 37 0.58 14.14 -1.41
C ILE A 37 0.55 13.57 -2.83
N ALA A 38 1.66 13.63 -3.56
CA ALA A 38 1.76 13.05 -4.89
C ALA A 38 1.53 11.53 -4.89
N LEU A 39 2.06 10.83 -3.88
CA LEU A 39 1.82 9.40 -3.67
C LEU A 39 0.35 9.07 -3.35
N LEU A 40 -0.29 9.92 -2.55
CA LEU A 40 -1.72 9.80 -2.23
C LEU A 40 -2.58 9.97 -3.48
N ASP A 41 -2.28 10.95 -4.34
CA ASP A 41 -3.01 11.19 -5.59
C ASP A 41 -2.90 10.00 -6.56
N ASP A 42 -1.70 9.45 -6.75
CA ASP A 42 -1.48 8.23 -7.55
C ASP A 42 -2.23 7.03 -6.94
N THR A 43 -2.22 6.89 -5.61
CA THR A 43 -2.94 5.82 -4.92
C THR A 43 -4.45 5.95 -5.11
N ASN A 44 -5.00 7.16 -5.04
CA ASN A 44 -6.42 7.42 -5.27
C ASN A 44 -6.85 6.99 -6.68
N GLU A 45 -6.04 7.27 -7.70
CA GLU A 45 -6.31 6.84 -9.08
C GLU A 45 -6.28 5.32 -9.24
N ARG A 46 -5.25 4.66 -8.69
CA ARG A 46 -5.17 3.19 -8.70
C ARG A 46 -6.34 2.53 -7.98
N LEU A 47 -6.81 3.11 -6.88
CA LEU A 47 -8.00 2.61 -6.19
C LEU A 47 -9.24 2.72 -7.08
N ARG A 48 -9.41 3.81 -7.82
CA ARG A 48 -10.51 3.95 -8.80
C ARG A 48 -10.44 2.88 -9.89
N GLU A 49 -9.25 2.56 -10.40
CA GLU A 49 -9.06 1.47 -11.36
C GLU A 49 -9.43 0.10 -10.76
N VAL A 50 -8.93 -0.21 -9.56
CA VAL A 50 -9.18 -1.49 -8.88
C VAL A 50 -10.66 -1.68 -8.57
N PHE A 51 -11.32 -0.63 -8.05
CA PHE A 51 -12.75 -0.67 -7.74
C PHE A 51 -13.65 -0.41 -8.95
N ARG A 52 -13.08 -0.10 -10.12
CA ARG A 52 -13.81 0.21 -11.37
C ARG A 52 -14.86 1.31 -11.16
N THR A 53 -14.45 2.41 -10.54
CA THR A 53 -15.32 3.55 -10.21
C THR A 53 -14.72 4.86 -10.69
N SER A 54 -15.56 5.82 -11.05
CA SER A 54 -15.15 7.20 -11.35
C SER A 54 -15.41 8.17 -10.20
N ASN A 55 -15.79 7.69 -9.00
CA ASN A 55 -16.07 8.55 -7.87
C ASN A 55 -14.79 9.29 -7.42
N PRO A 56 -14.75 10.64 -7.48
CA PRO A 56 -13.57 11.39 -7.05
C PRO A 56 -13.30 11.23 -5.54
N LEU A 57 -14.32 10.91 -4.74
CA LEU A 57 -14.18 10.57 -3.33
C LEU A 57 -13.79 9.09 -3.15
N THR A 58 -12.65 8.72 -3.75
CA THR A 58 -12.04 7.38 -3.60
C THR A 58 -10.62 7.58 -3.09
N PHE A 59 -10.39 7.25 -1.82
CA PHE A 59 -9.11 7.46 -1.16
C PHE A 59 -8.86 6.40 -0.07
N PRO A 60 -7.59 6.10 0.26
CA PRO A 60 -7.26 5.17 1.33
C PRO A 60 -7.56 5.80 2.70
N VAL A 61 -8.08 4.99 3.61
CA VAL A 61 -8.29 5.34 5.02
C VAL A 61 -7.56 4.31 5.88
N SER A 62 -6.89 4.74 6.93
CA SER A 62 -6.28 3.89 7.96
C SER A 62 -6.98 4.06 9.30
#